data_AF-U3ILY9-F1
#
_entry.id   AF-U3ILY9-F1
#
_cell.length_a   1.000
_cell.length_b   1.000
_cell.length_c   1.000
_cell.angle_alpha   90.00
_cell.angle_beta   90.00
_cell.angle_gamma   90.00
#
_symmetry.space_group_name_H-M   'P 1'
#
loop_
_entity.id
_entity.type
_entity.pdbx_description
1 polymer ?
#
loop_
_entity_poly.entity_id
_entity_poly.type
_entity_poly.pdbx_seq_one_letter_code
_entity_poly.pdbx_strand_id
1 'polypeptide(L)'
;QKAVDGLRIDAQCYMMLTDAYGVPIQTVDGFLRLPSPVVSSLCSDANPAGFLVNQATKCIRSVSVGKCGNIQAVSMLFYINSSILVNITVQSVVIQSLNGMRTLLNSKDVLRHPMILDEMCMNVVLGVSYHITYTDAGEIIEAAASFVLGAVNKEALSVQQSFEISFTQVNTKPVPLSGNPGYVAGLPVRAGFKPQRYPFPIASTNAYGQLTILQSTSNQDCLAAQGGRTPVLFGYNMISGCKLRVTAAVKCQPLTQALLDLLKGQSFPEYVASFGNSQAENVHDWVPIIHLQNSEQVKSPCQIPVSLEIEVKWTKYGSLVNPQARIVNVTLPSGRERTIPILSSVVFTDISSPAEPGYKAWPTINAKLPFDFFFPFV
;
A
#
# COMPACT_ATOMS: atom_id res chain seq x y z
N GLN A 1 -42.60 -23.50 -3.25
CA GLN A 1 -42.18 -23.02 -4.58
C GLN A 1 -41.56 -21.63 -4.44
N LYS A 2 -40.22 -21.56 -4.58
CA LYS A 2 -39.33 -20.42 -4.86
C LYS A 2 -39.40 -19.12 -4.02
N ALA A 3 -38.33 -18.95 -3.24
CA ALA A 3 -37.79 -17.70 -2.72
C ALA A 3 -37.49 -16.69 -3.84
N VAL A 4 -37.73 -15.42 -3.54
CA VAL A 4 -37.25 -14.26 -4.30
C VAL A 4 -36.35 -13.47 -3.35
N ASP A 5 -35.06 -13.75 -3.42
CA ASP A 5 -34.02 -12.96 -2.75
C ASP A 5 -33.96 -11.58 -3.41
N GLY A 6 -34.52 -10.58 -2.71
CA GLY A 6 -34.34 -9.17 -3.04
C GLY A 6 -32.97 -8.71 -2.58
N LEU A 7 -32.26 -7.98 -3.45
CA LEU A 7 -31.03 -7.28 -3.14
C LEU A 7 -31.16 -6.51 -1.82
N ARG A 8 -30.49 -7.01 -0.78
CA ARG A 8 -30.16 -6.26 0.43
C ARG A 8 -28.76 -5.71 0.23
N ILE A 9 -28.67 -4.49 -0.32
CA ILE A 9 -27.42 -3.74 -0.33
C ILE A 9 -27.34 -3.09 1.04
N ASP A 10 -26.64 -3.74 1.97
CA ASP A 10 -26.30 -3.14 3.25
C ASP A 10 -25.33 -1.98 2.98
N ALA A 11 -25.88 -0.76 3.03
CA ALA A 11 -25.13 0.48 3.00
C ALA A 11 -24.45 0.71 4.35
N GLN A 12 -23.44 -0.09 4.66
CA GLN A 12 -22.39 0.34 5.58
C GLN A 12 -21.48 1.29 4.80
N CYS A 13 -21.22 2.49 5.32
CA CYS A 13 -20.25 3.43 4.75
C CYS A 13 -18.92 2.70 4.48
N TYR A 14 -18.64 2.38 3.22
CA TYR A 14 -17.34 1.88 2.79
C TYR A 14 -16.34 3.04 2.88
N MET A 15 -15.41 2.99 3.83
CA MET A 15 -14.18 3.78 3.71
C MET A 15 -13.35 3.17 2.58
N MET A 16 -13.01 3.96 1.58
CA MET A 16 -12.04 3.51 0.58
C MET A 16 -10.68 3.29 1.25
N LEU A 17 -9.90 2.30 0.77
CA LEU A 17 -8.54 2.02 1.27
C LEU A 17 -7.65 3.29 1.34
N THR A 18 -7.89 4.26 0.45
CA THR A 18 -7.22 5.55 0.39
C THR A 18 -7.51 6.44 1.61
N ASP A 19 -8.73 6.39 2.14
CA ASP A 19 -9.18 7.18 3.29
C ASP A 19 -8.74 6.55 4.62
N ALA A 20 -8.57 5.22 4.64
CA ALA A 20 -8.11 4.47 5.81
C ALA A 20 -6.58 4.49 5.97
N TYR A 21 -5.82 4.90 4.95
CA TYR A 21 -4.36 4.87 5.00
C TYR A 21 -3.79 5.78 6.10
N GLY A 22 -2.93 5.22 6.95
CA GLY A 22 -2.30 5.93 8.07
C GLY A 22 -3.25 6.25 9.23
N VAL A 23 -4.54 5.85 9.13
CA VAL A 23 -5.46 5.93 10.26
C VAL A 23 -5.01 4.91 11.32
N PRO A 24 -4.95 5.30 12.60
CA PRO A 24 -4.63 4.37 13.68
C PRO A 24 -5.51 3.13 13.67
N ILE A 25 -4.91 1.94 13.66
CA ILE A 25 -5.64 0.66 13.72
C ILE A 25 -6.33 0.56 15.08
N GLN A 26 -7.65 0.49 15.10
CA GLN A 26 -8.43 0.42 16.34
C GLN A 26 -8.36 -0.96 16.99
N THR A 27 -8.32 -0.97 18.32
CA THR A 27 -8.43 -2.15 19.19
C THR A 27 -9.57 -1.92 20.18
N VAL A 28 -10.04 -2.96 20.86
CA VAL A 28 -11.13 -2.85 21.87
C VAL A 28 -10.87 -1.73 22.90
N ASP A 29 -9.63 -1.60 23.36
CA ASP A 29 -9.23 -0.66 24.40
C ASP A 29 -8.42 0.56 23.87
N GLY A 30 -8.47 0.84 22.57
CA GLY A 30 -7.74 1.96 21.97
C GLY A 30 -7.23 1.68 20.55
N PHE A 31 -5.91 1.60 20.38
CA PHE A 31 -5.27 1.37 19.08
C PHE A 31 -4.11 0.38 19.18
N LEU A 32 -3.79 -0.27 18.07
CA LEU A 32 -2.58 -1.09 17.95
C LEU A 32 -1.36 -0.20 18.14
N ARG A 33 -0.49 -0.58 19.08
CA ARG A 33 0.69 0.20 19.47
C ARG A 33 1.93 -0.36 18.79
N LEU A 34 2.72 0.54 18.20
CA LEU A 34 4.03 0.24 17.64
C LEU A 34 5.08 1.16 18.26
N PRO A 35 5.79 0.71 19.32
CA PRO A 35 6.71 1.59 20.04
C PRO A 35 7.77 2.23 19.13
N SER A 36 8.07 3.50 19.40
CA SER A 36 9.01 4.27 18.58
C SER A 36 9.75 5.35 19.39
N PRO A 37 10.93 5.81 18.92
CA PRO A 37 11.61 6.96 19.50
C PRO A 37 10.94 8.25 19.01
N VAL A 38 10.18 8.93 19.87
CA VAL A 38 9.43 10.14 19.48
C VAL A 38 10.27 11.41 19.67
N VAL A 39 10.66 11.70 20.92
CA VAL A 39 11.43 12.91 21.28
C VAL A 39 12.85 12.57 21.72
N SER A 40 13.08 11.35 22.21
CA SER A 40 14.39 10.85 22.63
C SER A 40 14.63 9.48 22.00
N SER A 41 15.80 8.89 22.25
CA SER A 41 16.06 7.50 21.89
C SER A 41 15.24 6.49 22.71
N LEU A 42 14.50 6.94 23.73
CA LEU A 42 13.69 6.06 24.59
C LEU A 42 12.39 5.63 23.90
N CYS A 43 11.97 4.39 24.16
CA CYS A 43 10.73 3.84 23.63
C CYS A 43 9.50 4.56 24.20
N SER A 44 8.63 5.06 23.33
CA SER A 44 7.26 5.46 23.68
C SER A 44 6.27 4.38 23.25
N ASP A 45 5.57 3.79 24.21
CA ASP A 45 4.59 2.71 23.96
C ASP A 45 3.23 3.21 23.46
N ALA A 46 3.00 4.52 23.47
CA ALA A 46 1.72 5.11 23.07
C ALA A 46 1.63 5.42 21.56
N ASN A 47 2.66 5.09 20.78
CA ASN A 47 2.69 5.41 19.36
C ASN A 47 1.72 4.49 18.58
N PRO A 48 0.68 5.06 17.91
CA PRO A 48 -0.29 4.26 17.18
C PRO A 48 0.29 3.74 15.86
N ALA A 49 -0.01 2.49 15.54
CA ALA A 49 0.27 1.90 14.24
C ALA A 49 -0.76 2.39 13.21
N GLY A 50 -0.29 3.04 12.16
CA GLY A 50 -1.14 3.46 11.04
C GLY A 50 -1.44 2.31 10.10
N PHE A 51 -2.71 2.15 9.70
CA PHE A 51 -3.12 1.13 8.74
C PHE A 51 -2.41 1.31 7.39
N LEU A 52 -1.89 0.21 6.83
CA LEU A 52 -1.13 0.15 5.57
C LEU A 52 0.21 0.90 5.55
N VAL A 53 0.67 1.41 6.70
CA VAL A 53 1.99 2.04 6.81
C VAL A 53 2.99 1.01 7.29
N ASN A 54 3.78 0.43 6.36
CA ASN A 54 4.91 -0.40 6.74
C ASN A 54 5.93 0.45 7.50
N GLN A 55 6.32 0.02 8.71
CA GLN A 55 7.25 0.78 9.55
C GLN A 55 8.22 -0.18 10.22
N ALA A 56 9.45 0.29 10.39
CA ALA A 56 10.47 -0.36 11.19
C ALA A 56 11.13 0.67 12.09
N THR A 57 11.07 0.48 13.41
CA THR A 57 11.60 1.41 14.41
C THR A 57 12.54 0.68 15.35
N LYS A 58 13.49 1.44 15.91
CA LYS A 58 14.35 0.97 16.99
C LYS A 58 14.36 2.00 18.10
N CYS A 59 14.26 1.56 19.34
CA CYS A 59 14.29 2.45 20.50
C CYS A 59 14.97 1.76 21.68
N ILE A 60 15.35 2.55 22.68
CA ILE A 60 16.04 2.10 23.88
C ILE A 60 15.02 2.03 25.02
N ARG A 61 15.02 0.93 25.76
CA ARG A 61 14.21 0.79 26.98
C ARG A 61 15.11 0.60 28.18
N SER A 62 14.88 1.37 29.23
CA SER A 62 15.53 1.16 30.52
C SER A 62 15.02 -0.12 31.16
N VAL A 63 15.92 -1.03 31.50
CA VAL A 63 15.61 -2.32 32.10
C VAL A 63 16.56 -2.55 33.26
N SER A 64 16.06 -3.20 34.31
CA SER A 64 16.91 -3.71 35.39
C SER A 64 16.43 -5.09 35.82
N VAL A 65 17.37 -5.98 36.15
CA VAL A 65 17.06 -7.39 36.46
C VAL A 65 16.04 -7.50 37.59
N GLY A 66 16.21 -6.74 38.68
CA GLY A 66 15.30 -6.78 39.83
C GLY A 66 13.86 -6.32 39.56
N LYS A 67 13.62 -5.61 38.45
CA LYS A 67 12.26 -5.15 38.04
C LYS A 67 11.74 -5.84 36.79
N CYS A 68 12.50 -6.78 36.22
CA CYS A 68 12.22 -7.30 34.89
C CYS A 68 10.84 -7.98 34.76
N GLY A 69 10.41 -8.70 35.80
CA GLY A 69 9.07 -9.31 35.83
C GLY A 69 7.91 -8.31 35.88
N ASN A 70 8.17 -7.06 36.28
CA ASN A 70 7.14 -6.02 36.41
C ASN A 70 7.07 -5.08 35.20
N ILE A 71 8.04 -5.16 34.28
CA ILE A 71 8.06 -4.32 33.08
C ILE A 71 7.18 -4.99 32.02
N GLN A 72 5.96 -4.50 31.83
CA GLN A 72 5.01 -5.11 30.90
C GLN A 72 5.54 -5.18 29.46
N ALA A 73 6.19 -4.13 28.98
CA ALA A 73 6.67 -4.02 27.60
C ALA A 73 7.95 -4.82 27.27
N VAL A 74 8.44 -5.64 28.20
CA VAL A 74 9.41 -6.70 27.88
C VAL A 74 8.76 -8.09 27.83
N SER A 75 7.45 -8.18 28.07
CA SER A 75 6.66 -9.41 27.99
C SER A 75 5.96 -9.50 26.63
N MET A 76 5.86 -10.72 26.09
CA MET A 76 5.10 -10.98 24.85
C MET A 76 3.62 -10.61 24.99
N LEU A 77 3.04 -10.84 26.17
CA LEU A 77 1.62 -10.57 26.45
C LEU A 77 1.24 -9.12 26.18
N PHE A 78 2.13 -8.17 26.47
CA PHE A 78 1.87 -6.75 26.25
C PHE A 78 1.54 -6.42 24.78
N TYR A 79 2.14 -7.17 23.84
CA TYR A 79 2.02 -6.92 22.41
C TYR A 79 0.86 -7.69 21.76
N ILE A 80 0.47 -8.86 22.29
CA ILE A 80 -0.63 -9.67 21.75
C ILE A 80 -1.97 -9.42 22.45
N ASN A 81 -1.98 -8.89 23.67
CA ASN A 81 -3.22 -8.60 24.42
C ASN A 81 -3.98 -7.37 23.88
N SER A 82 -3.39 -6.66 22.92
CA SER A 82 -4.10 -5.63 22.15
C SER A 82 -5.00 -6.33 21.14
N SER A 83 -6.23 -6.63 21.53
CA SER A 83 -7.20 -7.26 20.61
C SER A 83 -7.63 -6.21 19.59
N ILE A 84 -7.05 -6.29 18.39
CA ILE A 84 -7.66 -5.72 17.18
C ILE A 84 -9.01 -6.44 16.99
N LEU A 85 -9.88 -5.99 16.09
CA LEU A 85 -11.09 -6.73 15.67
C LEU A 85 -10.82 -8.24 15.40
N VAL A 86 -9.56 -8.61 15.14
CA VAL A 86 -9.05 -9.98 15.10
C VAL A 86 -7.94 -10.18 16.15
N ASN A 87 -7.91 -11.35 16.78
CA ASN A 87 -6.86 -11.71 17.75
C ASN A 87 -5.49 -11.83 17.08
N ILE A 88 -4.45 -11.31 17.74
CA ILE A 88 -3.06 -11.42 17.27
C ILE A 88 -2.52 -12.81 17.60
N THR A 89 -2.17 -13.58 16.58
CA THR A 89 -1.60 -14.93 16.73
C THR A 89 -0.07 -14.89 16.79
N VAL A 90 0.56 -15.81 17.53
CA VAL A 90 2.03 -15.92 17.58
C VAL A 90 2.51 -16.78 16.41
N GLN A 91 3.22 -16.18 15.47
CA GLN A 91 3.71 -16.87 14.27
C GLN A 91 5.04 -17.59 14.52
N SER A 92 5.97 -16.91 15.19
CA SER A 92 7.30 -17.42 15.49
C SER A 92 7.91 -16.78 16.73
N VAL A 93 8.77 -17.53 17.42
CA VAL A 93 9.54 -17.03 18.57
C VAL A 93 10.99 -17.44 18.39
N VAL A 94 11.88 -16.45 18.42
CA VAL A 94 13.33 -16.65 18.29
C VAL A 94 13.99 -16.24 19.60
N ILE A 95 14.88 -17.07 20.12
CA ILE A 95 15.72 -16.72 21.27
C ILE A 95 17.07 -16.22 20.75
N GLN A 96 17.51 -15.07 21.26
CA GLN A 96 18.80 -14.45 20.99
C GLN A 96 19.68 -14.55 22.25
N SER A 97 20.85 -15.16 22.10
CA SER A 97 21.88 -15.19 23.14
C SER A 97 22.54 -13.81 23.32
N LEU A 98 23.28 -13.62 24.42
CA LEU A 98 24.07 -12.40 24.66
C LEU A 98 25.09 -12.12 23.54
N ASN A 99 25.58 -13.18 22.87
CA ASN A 99 26.53 -13.09 21.76
C ASN A 99 25.84 -12.80 20.42
N GLY A 100 24.51 -12.58 20.41
CA GLY A 100 23.73 -12.27 19.21
C GLY A 100 23.28 -13.49 18.40
N MET A 101 23.68 -14.71 18.78
CA MET A 101 23.25 -15.94 18.10
C MET A 101 21.76 -16.19 18.30
N ARG A 102 21.04 -16.49 17.20
CA ARG A 102 19.58 -16.65 17.17
C ARG A 102 19.18 -18.10 16.94
N THR A 103 18.20 -18.57 17.71
CA THR A 103 17.64 -19.92 17.62
C THR A 103 16.12 -19.84 17.52
N LEU A 104 15.53 -20.41 16.46
CA LEU A 104 14.09 -20.52 16.31
C LEU A 104 13.53 -21.59 17.25
N LEU A 105 12.47 -21.27 17.99
CA LEU A 105 11.77 -22.25 18.81
C LEU A 105 10.79 -23.07 17.97
N ASN A 106 10.80 -24.39 18.17
CA ASN A 106 9.92 -25.32 17.47
C ASN A 106 8.45 -25.22 17.91
N SER A 107 8.15 -24.58 19.05
CA SER A 107 6.80 -24.46 19.59
C SER A 107 6.26 -23.05 19.42
N LYS A 108 5.23 -22.89 18.59
CA LYS A 108 4.52 -21.61 18.38
C LYS A 108 3.62 -21.23 19.57
N ASP A 109 3.20 -22.21 20.36
CA ASP A 109 2.15 -22.05 21.38
C ASP A 109 2.66 -21.76 22.81
N VAL A 110 3.97 -21.62 23.03
CA VAL A 110 4.49 -21.36 24.39
C VAL A 110 4.80 -19.88 24.54
N LEU A 111 3.83 -19.13 25.05
CA LEU A 111 4.04 -17.78 25.56
C LEU A 111 5.10 -17.82 26.66
N ARG A 112 6.20 -17.10 26.44
CA ARG A 112 7.29 -16.97 27.42
C ARG A 112 7.13 -15.68 28.19
N HIS A 113 7.26 -15.78 29.51
CA HIS A 113 7.23 -14.65 30.41
C HIS A 113 8.66 -14.28 30.81
N PRO A 114 8.95 -12.97 30.98
CA PRO A 114 10.20 -12.52 31.56
C PRO A 114 10.40 -13.17 32.92
N MET A 115 11.56 -13.78 33.15
CA MET A 115 11.87 -14.46 34.41
C MET A 115 13.32 -14.24 34.79
N ILE A 116 13.59 -14.21 36.09
CA ILE A 116 14.96 -14.07 36.60
C ILE A 116 15.54 -15.46 36.78
N LEU A 117 16.68 -15.72 36.16
CA LEU A 117 17.45 -16.96 36.27
C LEU A 117 18.94 -16.59 36.38
N ASP A 118 19.62 -17.06 37.42
CA ASP A 118 21.06 -16.86 37.65
C ASP A 118 21.52 -15.38 37.53
N GLU A 119 20.83 -14.48 38.23
CA GLU A 119 21.04 -13.00 38.17
C GLU A 119 20.86 -12.35 36.78
N MET A 120 20.28 -13.08 35.82
CA MET A 120 19.91 -12.55 34.52
C MET A 120 18.39 -12.51 34.37
N CYS A 121 17.88 -11.56 33.60
CA CYS A 121 16.49 -11.62 33.15
C CYS A 121 16.42 -12.29 31.78
N MET A 122 15.78 -13.45 31.73
CA MET A 122 15.54 -14.24 30.52
C MET A 122 14.18 -13.90 29.91
N ASN A 123 14.01 -14.24 28.62
CA ASN A 123 12.77 -14.05 27.85
C ASN A 123 12.33 -12.59 27.70
N VAL A 124 13.29 -11.66 27.67
CA VAL A 124 13.03 -10.23 27.45
C VAL A 124 12.77 -9.99 25.97
N VAL A 125 11.64 -9.37 25.61
CA VAL A 125 11.35 -9.00 24.22
C VAL A 125 12.37 -7.96 23.73
N LEU A 126 13.18 -8.34 22.74
CA LEU A 126 14.10 -7.47 21.99
C LEU A 126 13.56 -7.09 20.61
N GLY A 127 12.61 -7.86 20.08
CA GLY A 127 12.04 -7.64 18.76
C GLY A 127 10.58 -8.05 18.68
N VAL A 128 9.75 -7.24 18.02
CA VAL A 128 8.38 -7.58 17.65
C VAL A 128 8.15 -7.21 16.19
N SER A 129 7.74 -8.18 15.38
CA SER A 129 7.35 -7.96 13.98
C SER A 129 5.90 -8.37 13.80
N TYR A 130 5.03 -7.39 13.51
CA TYR A 130 3.64 -7.62 13.17
C TYR A 130 3.48 -7.84 11.67
N HIS A 131 2.62 -8.78 11.32
CA HIS A 131 2.19 -9.04 9.96
C HIS A 131 0.66 -9.06 9.92
N ILE A 132 0.07 -8.12 9.20
CA ILE A 132 -1.38 -7.92 9.13
C ILE A 132 -1.86 -8.26 7.72
N THR A 133 -2.80 -9.20 7.63
CA THR A 133 -3.43 -9.59 6.38
C THR A 133 -4.79 -8.89 6.26
N TYR A 134 -5.07 -8.30 5.09
CA TYR A 134 -6.32 -7.55 4.86
C TYR A 134 -6.97 -7.86 3.50
N THR A 135 -8.26 -7.55 3.35
CA THR A 135 -9.04 -7.74 2.11
C THR A 135 -8.89 -6.56 1.14
N ASP A 136 -9.40 -6.70 -0.08
CA ASP A 136 -9.55 -5.60 -1.04
C ASP A 136 -10.48 -4.47 -0.56
N ALA A 137 -11.43 -4.78 0.32
CA ALA A 137 -12.26 -3.80 1.01
C ALA A 137 -11.53 -3.08 2.17
N GLY A 138 -10.31 -3.48 2.52
CA GLY A 138 -9.57 -2.90 3.65
C GLY A 138 -9.91 -3.48 5.02
N GLU A 139 -10.62 -4.60 5.07
CA GLU A 139 -10.91 -5.32 6.31
C GLU A 139 -9.70 -6.14 6.75
N ILE A 140 -9.27 -5.99 8.01
CA ILE A 140 -8.21 -6.83 8.59
C ILE A 140 -8.80 -8.20 8.91
N ILE A 141 -8.26 -9.25 8.30
CA ILE A 141 -8.73 -10.64 8.46
C ILE A 141 -7.80 -11.48 9.32
N GLU A 142 -6.52 -11.12 9.40
CA GLU A 142 -5.53 -11.84 10.19
C GLU A 142 -4.49 -10.85 10.74
N ALA A 143 -4.09 -11.07 11.99
CA ALA A 143 -2.96 -10.38 12.58
C ALA A 143 -2.05 -11.41 13.23
N ALA A 144 -0.76 -11.34 12.90
CA ALA A 144 0.26 -12.24 13.41
C ALA A 144 1.43 -11.44 13.98
N ALA A 145 2.06 -11.96 15.03
CA ALA A 145 3.24 -11.38 15.66
C ALA A 145 4.38 -12.41 15.73
N SER A 146 5.58 -11.98 15.36
CA SER A 146 6.81 -12.72 15.54
C SER A 146 7.69 -12.02 16.58
N PHE A 147 8.30 -12.80 17.47
CA PHE A 147 9.05 -12.28 18.61
C PHE A 147 10.52 -12.68 18.57
N VAL A 148 11.39 -11.74 18.95
CA VAL A 148 12.78 -12.04 19.32
C VAL A 148 12.92 -11.79 20.82
N LEU A 149 13.22 -12.85 21.55
CA LEU A 149 13.46 -12.82 22.99
C LEU A 149 14.96 -12.87 23.27
N GLY A 150 15.41 -12.25 24.34
CA GLY A 150 16.81 -12.29 24.75
C GLY A 150 16.98 -12.32 26.26
N ALA A 151 18.22 -12.08 26.68
CA ALA A 151 18.62 -12.04 28.08
C ALA A 151 19.24 -10.68 28.42
N VAL A 152 19.04 -10.23 29.65
CA VAL A 152 19.59 -8.99 30.20
C VAL A 152 20.38 -9.33 31.45
N ASN A 153 21.67 -8.98 31.47
CA ASN A 153 22.52 -9.13 32.64
C ASN A 153 22.32 -7.97 33.62
N LYS A 154 22.88 -8.10 34.82
CA LYS A 154 22.76 -7.10 35.89
C LYS A 154 23.44 -5.77 35.58
N GLU A 155 24.46 -5.78 34.73
CA GLU A 155 25.22 -4.60 34.30
C GLU A 155 24.47 -3.77 33.26
N ALA A 156 23.60 -4.39 32.46
CA ALA A 156 22.82 -3.71 31.44
C ALA A 156 21.72 -2.86 32.08
N LEU A 157 21.83 -1.54 31.90
CA LEU A 157 20.82 -0.56 32.35
C LEU A 157 19.72 -0.33 31.31
N SER A 158 19.92 -0.80 30.07
CA SER A 158 18.96 -0.64 28.98
C SER A 158 19.13 -1.72 27.92
N VAL A 159 18.09 -1.91 27.13
CA VAL A 159 18.07 -2.78 25.95
C VAL A 159 17.60 -1.99 24.73
N GLN A 160 18.16 -2.29 23.56
CA GLN A 160 17.59 -1.82 22.30
C GLN A 160 16.50 -2.79 21.87
N GLN A 161 15.29 -2.28 21.65
CA GLN A 161 14.19 -3.02 21.07
C GLN A 161 13.99 -2.61 19.61
N SER A 162 13.57 -3.56 18.79
CA SER A 162 13.22 -3.37 17.39
C SER A 162 11.75 -3.71 17.17
N PHE A 163 11.04 -2.85 16.43
CA PHE A 163 9.63 -3.05 16.13
C PHE A 163 9.42 -2.92 14.64
N GLU A 164 8.61 -3.80 14.08
CA GLU A 164 8.27 -3.79 12.67
C GLU A 164 6.79 -4.09 12.50
N ILE A 165 6.16 -3.46 11.51
CA ILE A 165 4.82 -3.80 11.06
C ILE A 165 4.79 -3.85 9.54
N SER A 166 4.14 -4.89 9.02
CA SER A 166 3.96 -5.11 7.60
C SER A 166 2.53 -5.50 7.29
N PHE A 167 2.06 -5.10 6.10
CA PHE A 167 0.72 -5.39 5.62
C PHE A 167 0.77 -6.18 4.32
N THR A 168 -0.05 -7.22 4.22
CA THR A 168 -0.25 -7.96 2.99
C THR A 168 -1.73 -8.11 2.67
N GLN A 169 -2.08 -7.87 1.42
CA GLN A 169 -3.46 -8.10 0.99
C GLN A 169 -3.64 -9.58 0.62
N VAL A 170 -4.75 -10.16 1.05
CA VAL A 170 -5.12 -11.55 0.71
C VAL A 170 -5.32 -11.70 -0.79
N ASN A 171 -5.02 -12.88 -1.33
CA ASN A 171 -5.15 -13.20 -2.76
C ASN A 171 -4.34 -12.27 -3.69
N THR A 172 -3.29 -11.64 -3.18
CA THR A 172 -2.31 -10.94 -4.01
C THR A 172 -1.50 -11.93 -4.82
N LYS A 173 -1.29 -11.61 -6.10
CA LYS A 173 -0.25 -12.24 -6.92
C LYS A 173 0.84 -11.19 -7.13
N PRO A 174 2.06 -11.38 -6.61
CA PRO A 174 3.18 -10.52 -6.97
C PRO A 174 3.35 -10.55 -8.49
N VAL A 175 3.32 -9.38 -9.13
CA VAL A 175 3.55 -9.28 -10.58
C VAL A 175 4.87 -8.58 -10.80
N PRO A 176 5.71 -9.06 -11.74
CA PRO A 176 6.91 -8.35 -12.14
C PRO A 176 6.55 -6.95 -12.61
N LEU A 177 7.03 -5.94 -11.88
CA LEU A 177 6.92 -4.54 -12.29
C LEU A 177 8.13 -4.14 -13.11
N SER A 178 7.95 -3.12 -13.96
CA SER A 178 9.08 -2.46 -14.62
C SER A 178 10.07 -1.88 -13.60
N GLY A 179 11.33 -1.72 -14.00
CA GLY A 179 12.41 -1.30 -13.11
C GLY A 179 13.48 -0.55 -13.87
N ASN A 180 14.77 -0.76 -13.58
CA ASN A 180 15.86 -0.20 -14.37
C ASN A 180 16.02 -1.01 -15.68
N PRO A 181 16.17 -0.39 -16.87
CA PRO A 181 16.34 1.05 -17.13
C PRO A 181 15.03 1.85 -17.25
N GLY A 182 13.86 1.23 -17.26
CA GLY A 182 12.57 1.95 -17.30
C GLY A 182 11.40 1.00 -17.55
N TYR A 183 10.34 1.51 -18.16
CA TYR A 183 9.20 0.69 -18.55
C TYR A 183 9.58 -0.39 -19.59
N VAL A 184 9.16 -1.62 -19.32
CA VAL A 184 9.28 -2.77 -20.24
C VAL A 184 7.90 -3.09 -20.78
N ALA A 185 7.78 -3.23 -22.10
CA ALA A 185 6.52 -3.55 -22.74
C ALA A 185 5.96 -4.89 -22.21
N GLY A 186 4.68 -4.89 -21.84
CA GLY A 186 3.97 -6.10 -21.37
C GLY A 186 4.02 -6.30 -19.86
N LEU A 187 4.76 -5.45 -19.12
CA LEU A 187 4.66 -5.38 -17.67
C LEU A 187 3.60 -4.34 -17.25
N PRO A 188 2.98 -4.46 -16.06
CA PRO A 188 1.98 -3.50 -15.61
C PRO A 188 2.50 -2.06 -15.52
N VAL A 189 1.61 -1.13 -15.83
CA VAL A 189 1.80 0.30 -15.56
C VAL A 189 1.77 0.53 -14.05
N ARG A 190 2.85 1.11 -13.51
CA ARG A 190 3.00 1.30 -12.08
C ARG A 190 2.12 2.44 -11.61
N ALA A 191 1.24 2.18 -10.65
CA ALA A 191 0.27 3.15 -10.18
C ALA A 191 0.18 3.19 -8.65
N GLY A 192 -0.42 4.26 -8.15
CA GLY A 192 -0.51 4.54 -6.72
C GLY A 192 -1.53 5.61 -6.40
N PHE A 193 -1.73 5.84 -5.11
CA PHE A 193 -2.59 6.91 -4.59
C PHE A 193 -1.79 7.80 -3.66
N LYS A 194 -2.23 9.05 -3.46
CA LYS A 194 -1.59 9.96 -2.52
C LYS A 194 -2.56 10.28 -1.37
N PRO A 195 -2.38 9.68 -0.18
CA PRO A 195 -3.20 10.00 0.97
C PRO A 195 -3.06 11.48 1.33
N GLN A 196 -4.14 12.12 1.77
CA GLN A 196 -4.16 13.55 2.13
C GLN A 196 -3.10 13.93 3.18
N ARG A 197 -2.74 12.98 4.06
CA ARG A 197 -1.78 13.19 5.16
C ARG A 197 -0.34 12.82 4.83
N TYR A 198 -0.06 12.31 3.62
CA TYR A 198 1.28 11.89 3.21
C TYR A 198 1.86 12.80 2.13
N PRO A 199 3.15 13.17 2.22
CA PRO A 199 3.76 14.10 1.28
C PRO A 199 3.98 13.49 -0.11
N PHE A 200 4.05 12.15 -0.22
CA PHE A 200 4.37 11.41 -1.44
C PHE A 200 3.34 10.32 -1.79
N PRO A 201 3.20 9.95 -3.09
CA PRO A 201 2.34 8.85 -3.52
C PRO A 201 2.83 7.50 -3.02
N ILE A 202 1.92 6.55 -2.82
CA ILE A 202 2.25 5.18 -2.43
C ILE A 202 1.96 4.27 -3.61
N ALA A 203 2.99 3.61 -4.10
CA ALA A 203 2.87 2.59 -5.13
C ALA A 203 2.32 1.30 -4.52
N SER A 204 1.28 0.72 -5.12
CA SER A 204 0.91 -0.65 -4.75
C SER A 204 1.98 -1.62 -5.26
N THR A 205 2.27 -2.68 -4.50
CA THR A 205 3.05 -3.84 -4.97
C THR A 205 2.14 -4.97 -5.47
N ASN A 206 0.82 -4.83 -5.30
CA ASN A 206 -0.18 -5.76 -5.79
C ASN A 206 -0.50 -5.46 -7.26
N ALA A 207 -0.68 -6.52 -8.07
CA ALA A 207 -1.23 -6.43 -9.42
C ALA A 207 -2.55 -5.67 -9.48
N TYR A 208 -3.42 -5.90 -8.49
CA TYR A 208 -4.76 -5.32 -8.42
C TYR A 208 -4.78 -3.87 -7.91
N GLY A 209 -3.68 -3.41 -7.30
CA GLY A 209 -3.48 -2.01 -6.93
C GLY A 209 -2.68 -1.21 -7.97
N GLN A 210 -2.34 -1.82 -9.12
CA GLN A 210 -1.86 -1.09 -10.29
C GLN A 210 -3.02 -0.42 -11.03
N LEU A 211 -2.71 0.29 -12.10
CA LEU A 211 -3.74 0.73 -13.05
C LEU A 211 -4.39 -0.51 -13.66
N THR A 212 -5.69 -0.68 -13.46
CA THR A 212 -6.45 -1.85 -13.93
C THR A 212 -7.70 -1.45 -14.70
N ILE A 213 -8.16 -2.36 -15.55
CA ILE A 213 -9.47 -2.32 -16.20
C ILE A 213 -10.31 -3.53 -15.79
N LEU A 214 -11.61 -3.46 -16.04
CA LEU A 214 -12.54 -4.55 -15.83
C LEU A 214 -12.05 -5.83 -16.55
N GLN A 215 -12.15 -7.00 -15.91
CA GLN A 215 -11.86 -8.27 -16.56
C GLN A 215 -13.11 -8.88 -17.19
N SER A 216 -13.03 -9.25 -18.46
CA SER A 216 -14.11 -10.00 -19.13
C SER A 216 -14.07 -11.47 -18.75
N THR A 217 -15.23 -12.07 -18.46
CA THR A 217 -15.39 -13.51 -18.24
C THR A 217 -15.86 -14.22 -19.52
N SER A 218 -15.69 -15.54 -19.61
CA SER A 218 -16.20 -16.34 -20.73
C SER A 218 -17.72 -16.19 -20.93
N ASN A 219 -18.46 -16.03 -19.83
CA ASN A 219 -19.91 -15.85 -19.84
C ASN A 219 -20.35 -14.41 -20.15
N GLN A 220 -19.39 -13.49 -20.29
CA GLN A 220 -19.61 -12.04 -20.52
C GLN A 220 -20.57 -11.41 -19.50
N ASP A 221 -20.67 -11.96 -18.28
CA ASP A 221 -21.53 -11.42 -17.23
C ASP A 221 -20.66 -10.64 -16.24
N CYS A 222 -21.00 -9.38 -16.02
CA CYS A 222 -20.30 -8.48 -15.10
C CYS A 222 -20.36 -8.95 -13.64
N LEU A 223 -21.36 -9.76 -13.28
CA LEU A 223 -21.54 -10.29 -11.93
C LEU A 223 -20.97 -11.69 -11.74
N ALA A 224 -20.56 -12.37 -12.83
CA ALA A 224 -20.03 -13.74 -12.73
C ALA A 224 -18.61 -13.82 -12.11
N ALA A 225 -17.85 -12.72 -12.17
CA ALA A 225 -16.57 -12.58 -11.47
C ALA A 225 -16.49 -11.18 -10.86
N GLN A 226 -17.31 -10.93 -9.83
CA GLN A 226 -17.29 -9.66 -9.10
C GLN A 226 -15.86 -9.36 -8.64
N GLY A 227 -15.38 -8.15 -8.95
CA GLY A 227 -14.03 -7.71 -8.58
C GLY A 227 -12.90 -8.23 -9.48
N GLY A 228 -13.18 -8.98 -10.55
CA GLY A 228 -12.15 -9.39 -11.52
C GLY A 228 -11.54 -8.19 -12.25
N ARG A 229 -10.23 -7.97 -12.09
CA ARG A 229 -9.49 -6.85 -12.72
C ARG A 229 -8.30 -7.37 -13.51
N THR A 230 -8.03 -6.70 -14.63
CA THR A 230 -6.84 -6.96 -15.46
C THR A 230 -5.90 -5.77 -15.38
N PRO A 231 -4.60 -5.96 -15.06
CA PRO A 231 -3.64 -4.86 -15.05
C PRO A 231 -3.44 -4.31 -16.46
N VAL A 232 -3.31 -2.99 -16.55
CA VAL A 232 -2.96 -2.29 -17.79
C VAL A 232 -1.48 -2.53 -18.07
N LEU A 233 -1.17 -3.12 -19.21
CA LEU A 233 0.20 -3.46 -19.60
C LEU A 233 0.82 -2.33 -20.42
N PHE A 234 2.03 -1.90 -20.03
CA PHE A 234 2.72 -0.83 -20.74
C PHE A 234 2.96 -1.21 -22.20
N GLY A 235 2.56 -0.33 -23.13
CA GLY A 235 2.77 -0.49 -24.57
C GLY A 235 1.75 -1.37 -25.30
N TYR A 236 0.68 -1.82 -24.63
CA TYR A 236 -0.38 -2.62 -25.24
C TYR A 236 -1.73 -1.92 -25.17
N ASN A 237 -2.38 -1.75 -26.32
CA ASN A 237 -3.77 -1.32 -26.36
C ASN A 237 -4.67 -2.47 -25.90
N MET A 238 -5.62 -2.18 -25.02
CA MET A 238 -6.45 -3.20 -24.38
C MET A 238 -7.93 -2.82 -24.50
N ILE A 239 -8.79 -3.81 -24.67
CA ILE A 239 -10.24 -3.63 -24.58
C ILE A 239 -10.84 -4.81 -23.84
N SER A 240 -11.74 -4.51 -22.92
CA SER A 240 -12.47 -5.51 -22.15
C SER A 240 -13.90 -5.06 -21.93
N GLY A 241 -14.80 -6.01 -21.68
CA GLY A 241 -16.18 -5.67 -21.38
C GLY A 241 -17.02 -6.85 -20.93
N CYS A 242 -18.20 -6.52 -20.42
CA CYS A 242 -19.19 -7.47 -19.96
C CYS A 242 -20.61 -6.90 -20.15
N LYS A 243 -21.61 -7.74 -19.97
CA LYS A 243 -23.03 -7.40 -20.04
C LYS A 243 -23.58 -7.39 -18.63
N LEU A 244 -24.28 -6.32 -18.27
CA LEU A 244 -24.99 -6.21 -17.01
C LEU A 244 -26.50 -6.22 -17.26
N ARG A 245 -27.23 -7.08 -16.54
CA ARG A 245 -28.69 -7.06 -16.55
C ARG A 245 -29.19 -6.18 -15.42
N VAL A 246 -29.93 -5.13 -15.76
CA VAL A 246 -30.55 -4.20 -14.79
C VAL A 246 -32.05 -4.50 -14.74
N THR A 247 -32.59 -4.71 -13.55
CA THR A 247 -34.04 -4.88 -13.34
C THR A 247 -34.72 -3.53 -13.17
N ALA A 248 -36.01 -3.43 -13.55
CA ALA A 248 -36.75 -2.16 -13.64
C ALA A 248 -36.95 -1.40 -12.31
N ALA A 249 -36.51 -1.94 -11.17
CA ALA A 249 -36.74 -1.38 -9.84
C ALA A 249 -35.57 -0.55 -9.28
N VAL A 250 -34.46 -0.40 -10.01
CA VAL A 250 -33.25 0.27 -9.48
C VAL A 250 -33.28 1.78 -9.71
N LYS A 251 -33.15 2.56 -8.63
CA LYS A 251 -33.00 4.02 -8.70
C LYS A 251 -31.70 4.40 -9.42
N CYS A 252 -31.69 5.51 -10.14
CA CYS A 252 -30.54 5.92 -10.95
C CYS A 252 -29.25 6.16 -10.12
N GLN A 253 -29.35 6.84 -8.99
CA GLN A 253 -28.17 7.23 -8.20
C GLN A 253 -27.36 6.01 -7.68
N PRO A 254 -27.99 4.99 -7.05
CA PRO A 254 -27.29 3.75 -6.68
C PRO A 254 -26.73 2.98 -7.88
N LEU A 255 -27.43 2.98 -9.02
CA LEU A 255 -26.97 2.31 -10.23
C LEU A 255 -25.70 2.98 -10.79
N THR A 256 -25.66 4.31 -10.82
CA THR A 256 -24.49 5.06 -11.27
C THR A 256 -23.28 4.76 -10.40
N GLN A 257 -23.43 4.72 -9.07
CA GLN A 257 -22.31 4.41 -8.17
C GLN A 257 -21.83 2.97 -8.39
N ALA A 258 -22.74 2.00 -8.42
CA ALA A 258 -22.38 0.59 -8.65
C ALA A 258 -21.67 0.36 -9.99
N LEU A 259 -22.05 1.09 -11.04
CA LEU A 259 -21.42 1.01 -12.35
C LEU A 259 -20.04 1.69 -12.37
N LEU A 260 -19.88 2.80 -11.66
CA LEU A 260 -18.56 3.43 -11.46
C LEU A 260 -17.62 2.50 -10.71
N ASP A 261 -18.09 1.89 -9.63
CA ASP A 261 -17.31 0.95 -8.83
C ASP A 261 -16.96 -0.31 -9.64
N LEU A 262 -17.83 -0.75 -10.54
CA LEU A 262 -17.53 -1.85 -11.47
C LEU A 262 -16.46 -1.46 -12.50
N LEU A 263 -16.58 -0.28 -13.10
CA LEU A 263 -15.65 0.21 -14.13
C LEU A 263 -14.26 0.52 -13.54
N LYS A 264 -14.21 1.23 -12.42
CA LYS A 264 -12.96 1.66 -11.77
C LYS A 264 -12.40 0.63 -10.78
N GLY A 265 -13.24 -0.22 -10.20
CA GLY A 265 -12.86 -1.02 -9.03
C GLY A 265 -12.82 -0.16 -7.76
N GLN A 266 -12.68 -0.81 -6.60
CA GLN A 266 -12.71 -0.14 -5.30
C GLN A 266 -11.44 0.64 -4.95
N SER A 267 -10.30 0.33 -5.59
CA SER A 267 -8.99 0.91 -5.30
C SER A 267 -8.36 1.53 -6.55
N PHE A 268 -9.10 2.38 -7.25
CA PHE A 268 -8.59 3.01 -8.46
C PHE A 268 -7.47 4.01 -8.12
N PRO A 269 -6.28 3.93 -8.77
CA PRO A 269 -5.16 4.80 -8.44
C PRO A 269 -5.43 6.26 -8.85
N GLU A 270 -4.74 7.19 -8.20
CA GLU A 270 -4.79 8.62 -8.53
C GLU A 270 -3.57 9.07 -9.36
N TYR A 271 -2.47 8.34 -9.25
CA TYR A 271 -1.19 8.65 -9.89
C TYR A 271 -0.61 7.43 -10.59
N VAL A 272 0.13 7.71 -11.66
CA VAL A 272 0.92 6.73 -12.42
C VAL A 272 2.38 7.16 -12.41
N ALA A 273 3.30 6.22 -12.24
CA ALA A 273 4.72 6.52 -12.28
C ALA A 273 5.16 6.93 -13.70
N SER A 274 5.94 8.00 -13.80
CA SER A 274 6.53 8.49 -15.05
C SER A 274 7.50 7.46 -15.62
N PHE A 275 8.27 6.77 -14.78
CA PHE A 275 9.24 5.75 -15.19
C PHE A 275 9.00 4.42 -14.46
N GLY A 276 9.45 3.31 -15.05
CA GLY A 276 9.33 1.99 -14.43
C GLY A 276 10.03 1.90 -13.06
N ASN A 277 11.15 2.58 -12.90
CA ASN A 277 11.98 2.62 -11.69
C ASN A 277 11.66 3.79 -10.72
N SER A 278 10.61 4.58 -10.96
CA SER A 278 10.29 5.74 -10.12
C SER A 278 10.02 5.33 -8.67
N GLN A 279 10.74 5.91 -7.71
CA GLN A 279 10.50 5.63 -6.30
C GLN A 279 9.29 6.41 -5.79
N ALA A 280 8.58 5.86 -4.79
CA ALA A 280 7.37 6.46 -4.24
C ALA A 280 7.65 7.88 -3.67
N GLU A 281 8.81 8.04 -3.05
CA GLU A 281 9.29 9.25 -2.40
C GLU A 281 9.59 10.39 -3.39
N ASN A 282 9.87 10.07 -4.67
CA ASN A 282 10.13 11.09 -5.68
C ASN A 282 8.83 11.58 -6.33
N VAL A 283 8.11 12.47 -5.63
CA VAL A 283 6.79 12.99 -6.03
C VAL A 283 6.76 13.54 -7.47
N HIS A 284 7.86 14.12 -7.94
CA HIS A 284 7.94 14.71 -9.29
C HIS A 284 7.97 13.66 -10.41
N ASP A 285 8.25 12.41 -10.07
CA ASP A 285 8.20 11.30 -11.01
C ASP A 285 6.79 10.69 -11.13
N TRP A 286 5.76 11.28 -10.51
CA TRP A 286 4.38 10.77 -10.57
C TRP A 286 3.46 11.71 -11.36
N VAL A 287 2.72 11.12 -12.30
CA VAL A 287 1.75 11.81 -13.16
C VAL A 287 0.35 11.60 -12.59
N PRO A 288 -0.42 12.66 -12.28
CA PRO A 288 -1.80 12.51 -11.84
C PRO A 288 -2.69 12.03 -13.00
N ILE A 289 -3.67 11.21 -12.67
CA ILE A 289 -4.68 10.76 -13.63
C ILE A 289 -5.75 11.85 -13.77
N ILE A 290 -5.95 12.34 -14.99
CA ILE A 290 -6.88 13.44 -15.29
C ILE A 290 -8.25 12.85 -15.69
N HIS A 291 -9.26 13.11 -14.87
CA HIS A 291 -10.64 12.71 -15.16
C HIS A 291 -11.32 13.74 -16.07
N LEU A 292 -11.65 13.35 -17.29
CA LEU A 292 -12.37 14.21 -18.23
C LEU A 292 -13.88 13.95 -18.07
N GLN A 293 -14.54 14.75 -17.24
CA GLN A 293 -15.99 14.79 -17.22
C GLN A 293 -16.45 15.77 -18.29
N ASN A 294 -17.19 15.29 -19.30
CA ASN A 294 -17.94 16.16 -20.20
C ASN A 294 -19.05 16.88 -19.40
N SER A 295 -18.69 18.04 -18.86
CA SER A 295 -19.60 19.06 -18.34
C SER A 295 -20.15 19.87 -19.50
N GLU A 296 -20.82 19.20 -20.43
CA GLU A 296 -21.82 19.89 -21.22
C GLU A 296 -23.10 19.93 -20.39
N GLN A 297 -23.52 21.16 -20.11
CA GLN A 297 -24.73 21.54 -19.38
C GLN A 297 -25.96 20.83 -19.97
N VAL A 298 -26.27 19.63 -19.47
CA VAL A 298 -27.55 18.98 -19.72
C VAL A 298 -28.13 18.58 -18.37
N LYS A 299 -29.08 19.40 -17.90
CA LYS A 299 -30.01 19.11 -16.80
C LYS A 299 -30.85 17.87 -17.16
N SER A 300 -30.24 16.69 -17.08
CA SER A 300 -30.90 15.40 -17.22
C SER A 300 -30.80 14.64 -15.89
N PRO A 301 -31.88 14.03 -15.39
CA PRO A 301 -31.92 13.49 -14.04
C PRO A 301 -31.17 12.15 -13.86
N CYS A 302 -30.58 11.58 -14.91
CA CYS A 302 -29.88 10.31 -14.82
C CYS A 302 -28.81 10.15 -15.91
N GLN A 303 -27.53 10.25 -15.54
CA GLN A 303 -26.39 9.94 -16.41
C GLN A 303 -25.72 8.67 -15.89
N ILE A 304 -25.68 7.65 -16.72
CA ILE A 304 -25.13 6.34 -16.38
C ILE A 304 -23.80 6.15 -17.12
N PRO A 305 -22.67 5.96 -16.41
CA PRO A 305 -21.37 5.70 -17.02
C PRO A 305 -21.32 4.23 -17.44
N VAL A 306 -21.26 4.00 -18.75
CA VAL A 306 -21.23 2.64 -19.33
C VAL A 306 -19.84 2.26 -19.85
N SER A 307 -18.96 3.23 -20.07
CA SER A 307 -17.58 2.98 -20.47
C SER A 307 -16.56 3.74 -19.63
N LEU A 308 -15.39 3.13 -19.47
CA LEU A 308 -14.17 3.72 -18.93
C LEU A 308 -13.08 3.68 -20.01
N GLU A 309 -12.73 4.83 -20.54
CA GLU A 309 -11.64 4.95 -21.51
C GLU A 309 -10.40 5.43 -20.77
N ILE A 310 -9.23 4.89 -21.10
CA ILE A 310 -7.94 5.27 -20.54
C ILE A 310 -6.99 5.58 -21.69
N GLU A 311 -6.53 6.81 -21.78
CA GLU A 311 -5.52 7.21 -22.76
C GLU A 311 -4.21 7.50 -22.02
N VAL A 312 -3.14 6.77 -22.40
CA VAL A 312 -1.81 6.89 -21.81
C VAL A 312 -0.86 7.46 -22.86
N LYS A 313 -0.41 8.71 -22.67
CA LYS A 313 0.59 9.37 -23.53
C LYS A 313 1.97 9.19 -22.94
N TRP A 314 2.92 8.71 -23.74
CA TRP A 314 4.29 8.47 -23.31
C TRP A 314 5.31 8.92 -24.35
N THR A 315 6.55 9.15 -23.93
CA THR A 315 7.64 9.66 -24.76
C THR A 315 8.97 9.02 -24.40
N LYS A 316 9.94 9.04 -25.31
CA LYS A 316 11.33 8.65 -25.05
C LYS A 316 12.11 9.81 -24.43
N TYR A 317 12.70 9.57 -23.26
CA TYR A 317 13.48 10.53 -22.50
C TYR A 317 14.91 10.02 -22.26
N GLY A 318 15.92 10.86 -22.47
CA GLY A 318 17.33 10.54 -22.21
C GLY A 318 18.18 10.49 -23.47
N SER A 319 19.27 9.73 -23.42
CA SER A 319 20.25 9.66 -24.51
C SER A 319 19.70 8.96 -25.75
N LEU A 320 20.21 9.31 -26.95
CA LEU A 320 19.86 8.62 -28.20
C LEU A 320 20.16 7.11 -28.17
N VAL A 321 21.24 6.72 -27.48
CA VAL A 321 21.70 5.33 -27.42
C VAL A 321 20.89 4.48 -26.43
N ASN A 322 20.35 5.11 -25.38
CA ASN A 322 19.53 4.43 -24.37
C ASN A 322 18.38 5.34 -23.90
N PRO A 323 17.36 5.57 -24.75
CA PRO A 323 16.19 6.36 -24.38
C PRO A 323 15.26 5.54 -23.48
N GLN A 324 14.78 6.15 -22.40
CA GLN A 324 13.85 5.53 -21.46
C GLN A 324 12.42 5.99 -21.76
N ALA A 325 11.45 5.06 -21.72
CA ALA A 325 10.05 5.42 -21.84
C ALA A 325 9.56 6.16 -20.58
N ARG A 326 8.93 7.33 -20.80
CA ARG A 326 8.37 8.21 -19.80
C ARG A 326 6.89 8.44 -20.06
N ILE A 327 6.02 8.08 -19.13
CA ILE A 327 4.59 8.45 -19.17
C ILE A 327 4.48 9.95 -18.86
N VAL A 328 3.73 10.67 -19.69
CA VAL A 328 3.59 12.13 -19.61
C VAL A 328 2.19 12.52 -19.15
N ASN A 329 1.16 11.81 -19.62
CA ASN A 329 -0.23 12.11 -19.30
C ASN A 329 -1.08 10.84 -19.31
N VAL A 330 -2.04 10.75 -18.38
CA VAL A 330 -3.07 9.72 -18.36
C VAL A 330 -4.43 10.40 -18.24
N THR A 331 -5.28 10.19 -19.23
CA THR A 331 -6.63 10.79 -19.33
C THR A 331 -7.69 9.71 -19.26
N LEU A 332 -8.80 10.00 -18.56
CA LEU A 332 -9.93 9.11 -18.40
C LEU A 332 -11.25 9.73 -18.91
N PRO A 333 -11.63 9.49 -20.17
CA PRO A 333 -12.98 9.77 -20.65
C PRO A 333 -14.01 8.75 -20.12
N SER A 334 -15.26 9.19 -19.95
CA SER A 334 -16.42 8.31 -19.71
C SER A 334 -17.46 8.44 -20.82
N GLY A 335 -17.90 7.32 -21.38
CA GLY A 335 -18.97 7.27 -22.38
C GLY A 335 -20.36 7.02 -21.78
N ARG A 336 -21.41 7.44 -22.50
CA ARG A 336 -22.83 7.40 -22.08
C ARG A 336 -23.67 6.71 -23.15
N GLU A 337 -24.39 5.62 -22.81
CA GLU A 337 -25.39 4.98 -23.68
C GLU A 337 -26.62 4.48 -22.90
N ARG A 338 -27.72 4.20 -23.62
CA ARG A 338 -29.02 3.76 -23.06
C ARG A 338 -29.22 2.24 -23.03
N THR A 339 -28.34 1.47 -23.65
CA THR A 339 -28.29 0.00 -23.59
C THR A 339 -26.89 -0.33 -23.10
N ILE A 340 -26.70 -1.22 -22.11
CA ILE A 340 -25.49 -1.18 -21.26
C ILE A 340 -24.55 -2.39 -21.52
N PRO A 341 -23.80 -2.43 -22.64
CA PRO A 341 -22.52 -3.13 -22.65
C PRO A 341 -21.55 -2.29 -21.83
N ILE A 342 -20.96 -2.90 -20.79
CA ILE A 342 -19.99 -2.24 -19.93
C ILE A 342 -18.62 -2.46 -20.53
N LEU A 343 -17.94 -1.37 -20.88
CA LEU A 343 -16.70 -1.41 -21.65
C LEU A 343 -15.57 -0.70 -20.90
N SER A 344 -14.36 -1.23 -21.01
CA SER A 344 -13.14 -0.56 -20.61
C SER A 344 -12.11 -0.67 -21.72
N SER A 345 -11.49 0.45 -22.09
CA SER A 345 -10.49 0.47 -23.16
C SER A 345 -9.26 1.28 -22.76
N VAL A 346 -8.10 0.85 -23.20
CA VAL A 346 -6.81 1.52 -22.99
C VAL A 346 -6.12 1.75 -24.32
N VAL A 347 -5.65 2.98 -24.53
CA VAL A 347 -4.86 3.37 -25.71
C VAL A 347 -3.53 3.97 -25.27
N PHE A 348 -2.42 3.44 -25.77
CA PHE A 348 -1.09 4.01 -25.62
C PHE A 348 -0.72 4.83 -26.86
N THR A 349 -0.34 6.08 -26.66
CA THR A 349 0.06 7.00 -27.73
C THR A 349 1.50 7.44 -27.51
N ASP A 350 2.39 7.11 -28.45
CA ASP A 350 3.77 7.62 -28.47
C ASP A 350 3.77 9.06 -28.99
N ILE A 351 4.24 9.99 -28.16
CA ILE A 351 4.37 11.42 -28.46
C ILE A 351 5.84 11.85 -28.53
N SER A 352 6.76 10.91 -28.79
CA SER A 352 8.19 11.19 -28.92
C SER A 352 8.49 12.07 -30.13
N SER A 353 9.20 13.17 -29.89
CA SER A 353 9.86 13.93 -30.95
C SER A 353 11.10 13.17 -31.44
N PRO A 354 11.53 13.36 -32.70
CA PRO A 354 12.83 12.90 -33.17
C PRO A 354 13.93 13.42 -32.25
N ALA A 355 14.92 12.57 -31.95
CA ALA A 355 16.05 12.97 -31.14
C ALA A 355 16.91 13.98 -31.92
N GLU A 356 17.10 15.17 -31.35
CA GLU A 356 17.99 16.18 -31.91
C GLU A 356 19.43 15.97 -31.42
N PRO A 357 20.44 15.98 -32.30
CA PRO A 357 21.83 15.91 -31.89
C PRO A 357 22.22 17.20 -31.15
N GLY A 358 22.53 17.06 -29.85
CA GLY A 358 22.96 18.18 -29.01
C GLY A 358 23.66 17.71 -27.74
N TYR A 359 24.60 18.51 -27.24
CA TYR A 359 25.23 18.28 -25.95
C TYR A 359 24.26 18.70 -24.84
N LYS A 360 24.04 17.81 -23.85
CA LYS A 360 23.25 18.15 -22.65
C LYS A 360 23.93 19.36 -21.97
N ALA A 361 23.15 20.39 -21.62
CA ALA A 361 23.67 21.55 -20.90
C ALA A 361 24.48 21.08 -19.68
N TRP A 362 25.63 21.69 -19.43
CA TRP A 362 26.46 21.40 -18.27
C TRP A 362 25.59 21.53 -17.01
N PRO A 363 25.59 20.55 -16.10
CA PRO A 363 24.77 20.63 -14.89
C PRO A 363 25.17 21.86 -14.10
N THR A 364 24.19 22.66 -13.66
CA THR A 364 24.43 23.80 -12.80
C THR A 364 24.93 23.29 -11.45
N ILE A 365 26.24 23.40 -11.21
CA ILE A 365 26.83 23.05 -9.92
C ILE A 365 26.47 24.16 -8.94
N ASN A 366 25.40 23.96 -8.17
CA ASN A 366 25.04 24.83 -7.06
C ASN A 366 25.93 24.47 -5.83
N ALA A 367 27.24 24.71 -5.96
CA ALA A 367 28.17 24.52 -4.86
C ALA A 367 28.07 25.71 -3.89
N LYS A 368 27.45 25.49 -2.72
CA LYS A 368 27.68 26.35 -1.56
C LYS A 368 28.95 25.86 -0.86
N LEU A 369 30.05 26.57 -1.05
CA LEU A 369 31.26 26.30 -0.28
C LEU A 369 31.03 26.70 1.19
N PRO A 370 31.50 25.91 2.17
CA PRO A 370 31.56 26.32 3.57
C PRO A 370 32.38 27.60 3.71
N PHE A 371 32.12 28.37 4.77
CA PHE A 371 32.79 29.66 5.04
C PHE A 371 34.33 29.53 5.11
N ASP A 372 34.83 28.34 5.43
CA ASP A 372 36.25 28.10 5.75
C ASP A 372 37.03 27.44 4.61
N PHE A 373 36.45 27.30 3.40
CA PHE A 373 37.05 26.53 2.30
C PHE A 373 38.48 26.99 1.92
N PHE A 374 38.82 28.25 2.16
CA PHE A 374 40.13 28.81 1.85
C PHE A 374 41.03 29.06 3.08
N PHE A 375 40.67 28.61 4.28
CA PHE A 375 41.51 28.86 5.46
C PHE A 375 42.66 27.84 5.55
N PRO A 376 43.95 28.24 5.71
CA PRO A 376 44.50 29.58 5.91
C PRO A 376 45.24 30.14 4.68
N PHE A 377 44.83 29.81 3.46
CA PHE A 377 45.56 30.12 2.23
C PHE A 377 45.32 31.53 1.67
N VAL A 378 44.99 32.50 2.54
CA VAL A 378 44.89 33.93 2.19
C VAL A 378 45.72 34.78 3.13
#